data_AF-A0A1I0MKZ3-F1
#
_entry.id   AF-A0A1I0MKZ3-F1
#
_cell.length_a   1.000
_cell.length_b   1.000
_cell.length_c   1.000
_cell.angle_alpha   90.00
_cell.angle_beta   90.00
_cell.angle_gamma   90.00
#
_symmetry.space_group_name_H-M   'P 1'
#
loop_
_entity.id
_entity.type
_entity.pdbx_description
1 polymer ?
#
loop_
_entity_poly.entity_id
_entity_poly.type
_entity_poly.pdbx_seq_one_letter_code
_entity_poly.pdbx_strand_id
1 'polypeptide(L)'
;MRKKILLFILSAVMLAACDNQNSVNILISNSSDQPLENREVTIALDTIRQWLDISISDTLILLNEKNQPLPYTYSKDRSSISFRVPSIQQRSQKNFSINKSDTQLRQNLFAFRRRNIEVRLK
;
A
#
# COMPACT_ATOMS: atom_id res chain seq x y z
N MET A 1 14.37 -53.23 18.09
CA MET A 1 15.13 -51.96 18.01
C MET A 1 15.82 -51.96 16.65
N ARG A 2 15.67 -51.04 15.69
CA ARG A 2 15.58 -49.57 15.63
C ARG A 2 14.65 -49.23 14.43
N LYS A 3 13.62 -48.38 14.53
CA LYS A 3 13.61 -46.91 14.28
C LYS A 3 14.58 -46.53 13.13
N LYS A 4 14.25 -45.78 12.07
CA LYS A 4 13.14 -44.90 11.71
C LYS A 4 13.49 -44.31 10.31
N ILE A 5 12.47 -44.06 9.48
CA ILE A 5 12.30 -42.87 8.64
C ILE A 5 13.29 -42.66 7.47
N LEU A 6 12.78 -42.89 6.25
CA LEU A 6 13.23 -42.17 5.06
C LEU A 6 12.09 -41.23 4.65
N LEU A 7 12.12 -39.99 5.13
CA LEU A 7 11.15 -38.96 4.76
C LEU A 7 11.79 -37.59 4.93
N PHE A 8 12.61 -37.16 3.96
CA PHE A 8 13.03 -35.77 3.83
C PHE A 8 13.43 -35.47 2.38
N ILE A 9 12.43 -35.35 1.51
CA ILE A 9 12.53 -34.49 0.33
C ILE A 9 11.32 -33.56 0.39
N LEU A 10 11.37 -32.62 1.34
CA LEU A 10 10.39 -31.54 1.45
C LEU A 10 11.10 -30.26 1.91
N SER A 11 12.14 -29.87 1.18
CA SER A 11 12.86 -28.61 1.36
C SER A 11 13.63 -28.38 0.06
N ALA A 12 13.46 -27.35 -0.75
CA ALA A 12 12.78 -26.10 -0.57
C ALA A 12 12.35 -25.60 -1.95
N VAL A 13 11.04 -25.59 -2.23
CA VAL A 13 10.50 -24.50 -3.04
C VAL A 13 10.43 -23.34 -2.06
N MET A 14 11.56 -22.68 -1.81
CA MET A 14 11.48 -21.31 -1.32
C MET A 14 10.78 -20.54 -2.43
N LEU A 15 9.46 -20.41 -2.29
CA LEU A 15 8.74 -19.26 -2.78
C LEU A 15 9.44 -18.07 -2.14
N ALA A 16 10.51 -17.58 -2.78
CA ALA A 16 10.86 -16.18 -2.71
C ALA A 16 9.64 -15.46 -3.29
N ALA A 17 8.61 -15.32 -2.47
CA ALA A 17 7.63 -14.27 -2.66
C ALA A 17 8.48 -13.01 -2.63
N CYS A 18 8.87 -12.52 -3.82
CA CYS A 18 9.49 -11.23 -3.99
C CYS A 18 8.65 -10.24 -3.19
N ASP A 19 9.18 -9.83 -2.05
CA ASP A 19 8.51 -8.85 -1.23
C ASP A 19 8.57 -7.55 -2.02
N ASN A 20 7.41 -6.99 -2.34
CA ASN A 20 7.37 -5.76 -3.09
C ASN A 20 7.70 -4.61 -2.15
N GLN A 21 8.99 -4.33 -2.02
CA GLN A 21 9.52 -3.22 -1.24
C GLN A 21 9.30 -1.85 -1.90
N ASN A 22 8.68 -1.81 -3.09
CA ASN A 22 8.52 -0.61 -3.89
C ASN A 22 7.08 -0.08 -3.90
N SER A 23 6.16 -0.69 -3.14
CA SER A 23 4.81 -0.16 -2.98
C SER A 23 4.19 -0.43 -1.61
N VAL A 24 3.29 0.44 -1.19
CA VAL A 24 2.42 0.25 -0.01
C VAL A 24 0.96 0.53 -0.38
N ASN A 25 0.04 -0.28 0.14
CA ASN A 25 -1.40 -0.05 0.00
C ASN A 25 -1.92 0.91 1.06
N ILE A 26 -2.93 1.68 0.70
CA ILE A 26 -3.71 2.52 1.61
C ILE A 26 -5.17 2.10 1.47
N LEU A 27 -5.75 1.60 2.55
CA LEU A 27 -7.15 1.22 2.62
C LEU A 27 -7.93 2.28 3.37
N ILE A 28 -8.79 2.99 2.67
CA ILE A 28 -9.59 4.08 3.24
C ILE A 28 -11.02 3.59 3.39
N SER A 29 -11.47 3.42 4.62
CA SER A 29 -12.81 2.91 4.94
C SER A 29 -13.74 4.03 5.38
N ASN A 30 -14.94 4.07 4.82
CA ASN A 30 -16.06 4.88 5.30
C ASN A 30 -16.91 4.02 6.23
N SER A 31 -16.92 4.36 7.52
CA SER A 31 -17.73 3.66 8.52
C SER A 31 -19.11 4.31 8.75
N SER A 32 -19.41 5.41 8.06
CA SER A 32 -20.69 6.11 8.20
C SER A 32 -21.80 5.47 7.36
N ASP A 33 -23.04 5.84 7.68
CA ASP A 33 -24.24 5.45 6.95
C ASP A 33 -24.54 6.36 5.75
N GLN A 34 -23.61 7.24 5.40
CA GLN A 34 -23.73 8.15 4.26
C GLN A 34 -22.49 8.05 3.36
N PRO A 35 -22.61 8.30 2.05
CA PRO A 35 -21.43 8.43 1.20
C PRO A 35 -20.60 9.65 1.63
N LEU A 36 -19.27 9.51 1.55
CA LEU A 36 -18.33 10.61 1.79
C LEU A 36 -17.77 11.08 0.46
N GLU A 37 -17.77 12.40 0.25
CA GLU A 37 -17.28 13.01 -0.99
C GLU A 37 -16.14 13.99 -0.72
N ASN A 38 -15.17 14.02 -1.64
CA ASN A 38 -14.04 14.95 -1.68
C ASN A 38 -13.31 15.10 -0.34
N ARG A 39 -13.21 14.02 0.44
CA ARG A 39 -12.53 14.02 1.74
C ARG A 39 -11.02 14.12 1.54
N GLU A 40 -10.39 15.02 2.28
CA GLU A 40 -8.94 15.07 2.37
C GLU A 40 -8.44 14.00 3.33
N VAL A 41 -7.42 13.26 2.90
CA VAL A 41 -6.74 12.24 3.68
C VAL A 41 -5.27 12.62 3.77
N THR A 42 -4.76 12.66 5.00
CA THR A 42 -3.36 12.98 5.30
C THR A 42 -2.69 11.76 5.90
N ILE A 43 -1.51 11.41 5.39
CA ILE A 43 -0.72 10.26 5.83
C ILE A 43 0.69 10.73 6.12
N ALA A 44 1.17 10.45 7.33
CA ALA A 44 2.55 10.73 7.70
C ALA A 44 3.52 9.89 6.84
N LEU A 45 4.60 10.52 6.37
CA LEU A 45 5.66 9.83 5.63
C LEU A 45 6.33 8.75 6.48
N ASP A 46 6.40 8.92 7.80
CA ASP A 46 6.94 7.90 8.69
C ASP A 46 6.09 6.62 8.70
N THR A 47 4.75 6.75 8.60
CA THR A 47 3.86 5.60 8.42
C THR A 47 4.09 4.91 7.08
N ILE A 48 4.44 5.66 6.04
CA ILE A 48 4.80 5.11 4.73
C ILE A 48 6.15 4.40 4.81
N ARG A 49 7.15 5.00 5.48
CA ARG A 49 8.51 4.45 5.69
C ARG A 49 8.53 3.12 6.43
N GLN A 50 7.53 2.83 7.26
CA GLN A 50 7.40 1.52 7.91
C GLN A 50 7.27 0.37 6.91
N TRP A 51 6.80 0.65 5.69
CA TRP A 51 6.46 -0.39 4.69
C TRP A 51 7.13 -0.18 3.34
N LEU A 52 7.50 1.07 3.01
CA LEU A 52 8.10 1.45 1.75
C LEU A 52 9.40 2.20 2.06
N ASP A 53 10.54 1.68 1.64
CA ASP A 53 11.83 2.34 1.84
C ASP A 53 11.95 3.58 0.94
N ILE A 54 11.61 4.74 1.51
CA ILE A 54 11.62 6.04 0.83
C ILE A 54 12.74 6.93 1.34
N SER A 55 13.55 7.41 0.42
CA SER A 55 14.53 8.48 0.60
C SER A 55 13.95 9.83 0.15
N ILE A 56 14.60 10.93 0.53
CA ILE A 56 14.17 12.29 0.15
C ILE A 56 14.26 12.52 -1.38
N SER A 57 15.13 11.77 -2.06
CA SER A 57 15.31 11.82 -3.52
C SER A 57 14.30 10.97 -4.30
N ASP A 58 13.53 10.12 -3.63
CA ASP A 58 12.56 9.27 -4.31
C ASP A 58 11.33 10.05 -4.77
N THR A 59 10.94 9.84 -6.02
CA THR A 59 9.66 10.31 -6.54
C THR A 59 8.59 9.29 -6.21
N LEU A 60 7.55 9.72 -5.48
CA LEU A 60 6.41 8.88 -5.14
C LEU A 60 5.23 9.12 -6.09
N ILE A 61 4.57 8.04 -6.47
CA ILE A 61 3.35 8.05 -7.29
C ILE A 61 2.22 7.45 -6.46
N LEU A 62 1.18 8.24 -6.23
CA LEU A 62 -0.08 7.79 -5.64
C LEU A 62 -1.01 7.30 -6.75
N LEU A 63 -1.51 6.08 -6.64
CA LEU A 63 -2.41 5.45 -7.60
C LEU A 63 -3.75 5.13 -6.93
N ASN A 64 -4.84 5.30 -7.68
CA ASN A 64 -6.17 4.87 -7.26
C ASN A 64 -6.41 3.37 -7.57
N GLU A 65 -7.62 2.90 -7.25
CA GLU A 65 -8.10 1.53 -7.50
C GLU A 65 -8.07 1.11 -8.98
N LYS A 66 -8.01 2.07 -9.91
CA LYS A 66 -7.90 1.86 -11.36
C LYS A 66 -6.45 1.99 -11.85
N ASN A 67 -5.47 2.04 -10.94
CA ASN A 67 -4.05 2.31 -11.23
C ASN A 67 -3.80 3.63 -11.97
N GLN A 68 -4.69 4.62 -11.82
CA GLN A 68 -4.51 5.95 -12.37
C GLN A 68 -3.80 6.84 -11.35
N PRO A 69 -2.85 7.69 -11.78
CA PRO A 69 -2.17 8.61 -10.89
C PRO A 69 -3.16 9.62 -10.30
N LEU A 70 -3.05 9.83 -9.00
CA LEU A 70 -3.83 10.80 -8.24
C LEU A 70 -2.87 11.87 -7.70
N PRO A 71 -3.18 13.17 -7.86
CA PRO A 71 -2.36 14.23 -7.29
C PRO A 71 -2.40 14.19 -5.76
N TYR A 72 -1.28 14.52 -5.15
CA TYR A 72 -1.13 14.73 -3.72
C TYR A 72 -0.20 15.93 -3.48
N THR A 73 -0.25 16.47 -2.28
CA THR A 73 0.64 17.55 -1.83
C THR A 73 1.44 17.10 -0.62
N TYR A 74 2.63 17.65 -0.44
CA TYR A 74 3.39 17.52 0.80
C TYR A 74 2.96 18.59 1.80
N SER A 75 3.01 18.26 3.08
CA SER A 75 2.98 19.28 4.13
C SER A 75 4.19 20.21 4.02
N LYS A 76 4.11 21.40 4.63
CA LYS A 76 5.17 22.42 4.57
C LYS A 76 6.53 21.91 5.06
N ASP A 77 6.52 21.08 6.09
CA ASP A 77 7.68 20.42 6.69
C ASP A 77 8.05 19.09 6.01
N ARG A 78 7.30 18.68 4.98
CA ARG A 78 7.43 17.39 4.27
C ARG A 78 7.35 16.18 5.21
N SER A 79 6.64 16.28 6.33
CA SER A 79 6.41 15.15 7.24
C SER A 79 5.23 14.28 6.82
N SER A 80 4.31 14.78 5.98
CA SER A 80 3.15 14.05 5.50
C SER A 80 2.82 14.37 4.04
N ILE A 81 1.97 13.52 3.46
CA ILE A 81 1.30 13.78 2.19
C ILE A 81 -0.21 13.89 2.41
N SER A 82 -0.88 14.70 1.60
CA SER A 82 -2.32 14.89 1.63
C SER A 82 -2.91 14.76 0.23
N PHE A 83 -4.05 14.09 0.10
CA PHE A 83 -4.76 13.92 -1.16
C PHE A 83 -6.26 13.86 -0.94
N ARG A 84 -7.04 14.14 -1.99
CA ARG A 84 -8.50 14.07 -1.93
C ARG A 84 -9.02 12.76 -2.49
N VAL A 85 -9.90 12.13 -1.72
CA VAL A 85 -10.65 10.95 -2.14
C VAL A 85 -11.99 11.41 -2.74
N PRO A 86 -12.24 11.19 -4.05
CA PRO A 86 -13.42 11.76 -4.72
C PRO A 86 -14.75 11.32 -4.11
N SER A 87 -14.91 10.01 -3.85
CA SER A 87 -16.12 9.46 -3.23
C SER A 87 -15.82 8.10 -2.60
N ILE A 88 -16.39 7.82 -1.43
CA ILE A 88 -16.41 6.50 -0.78
C ILE A 88 -17.86 6.22 -0.38
N GLN A 89 -18.44 5.14 -0.91
CA GLN A 89 -19.81 4.74 -0.60
C GLN A 89 -19.99 4.42 0.89
N GLN A 90 -21.21 4.49 1.39
CA GLN A 90 -21.55 4.12 2.77
C GLN A 90 -21.04 2.71 3.11
N ARG A 91 -20.52 2.54 4.33
CA ARG A 91 -20.00 1.24 4.84
C ARG A 91 -19.08 0.49 3.87
N SER A 92 -18.28 1.23 3.10
CA SER A 92 -17.41 0.66 2.06
C SER A 92 -15.96 1.14 2.21
N GLN A 93 -15.09 0.64 1.36
CA GLN A 93 -13.67 0.96 1.37
C GLN A 93 -13.16 1.22 -0.04
N LYS A 94 -12.12 2.06 -0.12
CA LYS A 94 -11.36 2.28 -1.33
C LYS A 94 -9.89 1.96 -1.12
N ASN A 95 -9.30 1.36 -2.14
CA ASN A 95 -7.90 0.99 -2.13
C ASN A 95 -7.10 1.97 -3.00
N PHE A 96 -6.01 2.45 -2.43
CA PHE A 96 -5.02 3.29 -3.09
C PHE A 96 -3.65 2.66 -2.89
N SER A 97 -2.65 3.09 -3.65
CA SER A 97 -1.27 2.66 -3.42
C SER A 97 -0.27 3.77 -3.65
N ILE A 98 0.78 3.79 -2.84
CA ILE A 98 1.95 4.64 -3.07
C ILE A 98 3.06 3.75 -3.59
N ASN A 99 3.68 4.19 -4.66
CA ASN A 99 4.74 3.48 -5.34
C ASN A 99 5.94 4.41 -5.51
N LYS A 100 7.14 3.86 -5.47
CA LYS A 100 8.31 4.56 -6.01
C LYS A 100 8.17 4.61 -7.53
N SER A 101 8.55 5.73 -8.15
CA SER A 101 8.44 5.96 -9.59
C SER A 101 9.36 5.07 -10.45
N ASP A 102 10.11 4.14 -9.85
CA ASP A 102 11.09 3.34 -10.58
C ASP A 102 10.43 2.50 -11.67
N THR A 103 11.16 2.30 -12.76
CA THR A 103 10.75 1.77 -14.07
C THR A 103 10.12 0.36 -14.01
N GLN A 104 10.17 -0.28 -12.83
CA GLN A 104 9.61 -1.61 -12.53
C GLN A 104 8.14 -1.61 -12.09
N LEU A 105 7.38 -0.50 -12.22
CA LEU A 105 5.94 -0.43 -11.88
C LEU A 105 5.10 -1.59 -12.45
N ARG A 106 5.46 -2.15 -13.62
CA ARG A 106 4.78 -3.33 -14.20
C ARG A 106 4.91 -4.58 -13.34
N GLN A 107 6.01 -4.77 -12.62
CA GLN A 107 6.22 -5.89 -11.70
C GLN A 107 5.40 -5.70 -10.41
N ASN A 108 5.13 -4.45 -10.04
CA ASN A 108 4.36 -4.11 -8.84
C ASN A 108 2.86 -4.41 -8.96
N LEU A 109 2.32 -4.51 -10.18
CA LEU A 109 0.90 -4.77 -10.43
C LEU A 109 0.46 -6.20 -10.08
N PHE A 110 1.40 -7.16 -10.07
CA PHE A 110 1.14 -8.58 -9.81
C PHE A 110 1.70 -9.07 -8.48
N ALA A 111 2.40 -8.22 -7.72
CA ALA A 111 2.95 -8.60 -6.43
C ALA A 111 1.88 -8.53 -5.34
N PHE A 112 1.77 -9.59 -4.53
CA PHE A 112 0.93 -9.61 -3.35
C PHE A 112 1.42 -8.59 -2.32
N ARG A 113 0.68 -7.51 -2.15
CA ARG A 113 0.94 -6.52 -1.11
C ARG A 113 0.49 -7.11 0.22
N ARG A 114 1.43 -7.30 1.15
CA ARG A 114 1.16 -8.01 2.41
C ARG A 114 0.42 -7.17 3.46
N ARG A 115 0.50 -5.83 3.40
CA ARG A 115 0.04 -4.93 4.47
C ARG A 115 -0.54 -3.63 3.93
N ASN A 116 -1.51 -3.07 4.65
CA ASN A 116 -2.24 -1.86 4.29
C ASN A 116 -2.05 -0.80 5.38
N ILE A 117 -1.87 0.45 4.99
CA ILE A 117 -2.10 1.61 5.86
C ILE A 117 -3.62 1.80 5.93
N GLU A 118 -4.23 1.56 7.09
CA GLU A 118 -5.67 1.74 7.29
C GLU A 118 -6.00 3.19 7.68
N VAL A 119 -6.92 3.81 6.97
CA VAL A 119 -7.49 5.12 7.29
C VAL A 119 -8.99 4.99 7.45
N ARG A 120 -9.52 5.35 8.62
CA ARG A 120 -10.96 5.30 8.90
C ARG A 120 -11.56 6.69 8.91
N LEU A 121 -12.52 6.92 8.01
CA LEU A 121 -13.28 8.16 7.93
C LEU A 121 -14.67 7.97 8.52
N LYS A 122 -15.19 9.05 9.10
CA LYS A 122 -16.55 9.16 9.65
C LYS A 122 -17.25 10.38 9.04
#